data_AF-A0A954LTH3-F1
#
_entry.id   AF-A0A954LTH3-F1
#
_cell.length_a   1.000
_cell.length_b   1.000
_cell.length_c   1.000
_cell.angle_alpha   90.00
_cell.angle_beta   90.00
_cell.angle_gamma   90.00
#
_symmetry.space_group_name_H-M   'P 1'
#
loop_
_entity.id
_entity.type
_entity.pdbx_description
1 polymer ?
#
loop_
_entity_poly.entity_id
_entity_poly.type
_entity_poly.pdbx_seq_one_letter_code
_entity_poly.pdbx_strand_id
1 'polypeptide(L)'
;MTIKRGLDLPISGSPEQRIDPSPAVKRVALVAADYIGMKPTMAVSEGDSVKLGQVLFSDKKTEGVHYTSPGCGKVVEVNRGAKRAFQSVVIELGGDAEESFASYSTDQLSTLTRDQVVENLTKSGLWTALRRRPFSKIPSPTAKPHALFVQAIDTNPLAPSPKVVIGEKVPYFEHGLHVLRHLTDGAVYLCTAPGADIPGKTFNFINHYEFDGPHPAGLPGTHIHFIDPVSDRRSVWYIGYQDVMAIGELFVTGKLPVDRVISLAGPQVKEPRLIRTRLGASISDLTAGQLKEGENRLISGSVLSGRMAVGPGDYLGRYDNQVSVIREGRDREFLGWQKPGFDKFSVKPVFASGFAADARRFDFTTNTNGSHRAMVPIGMYEQVMPLDILPTFLLRALLSGDTDQAQALGALELDEDDIALCTFVDPGKADYGPMLREILETIEKEG
;
A
#
# COMPACT_ATOMS: atom_id res chain seq x y z
N MET A 1 11.83 6.89 -17.48
CA MET A 1 11.85 8.16 -16.72
C MET A 1 12.77 7.98 -15.53
N THR A 2 13.69 8.91 -15.29
CA THR A 2 14.66 8.79 -14.18
C THR A 2 14.36 9.87 -13.16
N ILE A 3 13.96 9.43 -11.98
CA ILE A 3 13.72 10.27 -10.81
C ILE A 3 15.06 10.61 -10.18
N LYS A 4 15.31 11.90 -9.96
CA LYS A 4 16.59 12.40 -9.41
C LYS A 4 16.51 12.84 -7.97
N ARG A 5 15.31 13.22 -7.52
CA ARG A 5 15.02 13.70 -6.15
C ARG A 5 14.26 12.59 -5.41
N GLY A 6 14.70 12.27 -4.22
CA GLY A 6 14.22 11.11 -3.47
C GLY A 6 15.29 10.61 -2.50
N LEU A 7 14.96 9.54 -1.78
CA LEU A 7 15.87 8.93 -0.82
C LEU A 7 15.60 7.43 -0.67
N ASP A 8 16.61 6.62 -0.96
CA ASP A 8 16.61 5.21 -0.58
C ASP A 8 17.07 5.09 0.87
N LEU A 9 16.15 4.69 1.75
CA LEU A 9 16.47 4.53 3.16
C LEU A 9 17.54 3.42 3.33
N PRO A 10 18.71 3.72 3.93
CA PRO A 10 19.76 2.72 4.11
C PRO A 10 19.45 1.80 5.31
N ILE A 11 18.26 1.21 5.35
CA ILE A 11 17.83 0.30 6.41
C ILE A 11 18.42 -1.10 6.22
N SER A 12 18.80 -1.74 7.32
CA SER A 12 19.27 -3.13 7.33
C SER A 12 18.10 -4.14 7.27
N GLY A 13 18.43 -5.42 7.11
CA GLY A 13 17.43 -6.49 7.10
C GLY A 13 16.64 -6.57 5.80
N SER A 14 17.25 -6.22 4.66
CA SER A 14 16.68 -6.42 3.33
C SER A 14 16.34 -7.89 3.10
N PRO A 15 15.17 -8.20 2.53
CA PRO A 15 14.77 -9.58 2.29
C PRO A 15 15.61 -10.23 1.19
N GLU A 16 15.94 -11.50 1.37
CA GLU A 16 16.26 -12.36 0.24
C GLU A 16 15.05 -12.43 -0.69
N GLN A 17 15.27 -12.20 -1.98
CA GLN A 17 14.21 -12.22 -3.00
C GLN A 17 13.89 -13.67 -3.42
N ARG A 18 13.70 -14.55 -2.43
CA ARG A 18 13.28 -15.94 -2.54
C ARG A 18 11.95 -16.10 -1.80
N ILE A 19 11.03 -16.85 -2.40
CA ILE A 19 9.70 -17.10 -1.85
C ILE A 19 9.73 -18.40 -1.05
N ASP A 20 9.49 -18.27 0.25
CA ASP A 20 9.45 -19.37 1.20
C ASP A 20 8.03 -19.51 1.80
N PRO A 21 7.67 -20.66 2.39
CA PRO A 21 6.42 -20.79 3.13
C PRO A 21 6.40 -19.89 4.37
N SER A 22 5.24 -19.33 4.71
CA SER A 22 5.02 -18.63 5.97
C SER A 22 4.66 -19.58 7.12
N PRO A 23 4.78 -19.15 8.38
CA PRO A 23 4.09 -19.78 9.49
C PRO A 23 2.57 -19.88 9.23
N ALA A 24 1.94 -20.90 9.81
CA ALA A 24 0.50 -21.11 9.62
C ALA A 24 -0.32 -19.94 10.19
N VAL A 25 -1.11 -19.31 9.32
CA VAL A 25 -2.06 -18.26 9.69
C VAL A 25 -3.34 -18.92 10.19
N LYS A 26 -3.79 -18.54 11.39
CA LYS A 26 -5.04 -19.05 11.98
C LYS A 26 -6.18 -18.06 11.83
N ARG A 27 -5.87 -16.77 11.80
CA ARG A 27 -6.87 -15.69 11.70
C ARG A 27 -6.56 -14.74 10.58
N VAL A 28 -7.62 -14.28 9.92
CA VAL A 28 -7.59 -13.22 8.91
C VAL A 28 -8.59 -12.13 9.27
N ALA A 29 -8.36 -10.91 8.81
CA ALA A 29 -9.31 -9.82 9.00
C ALA A 29 -9.37 -8.86 7.82
N LEU A 30 -10.51 -8.17 7.71
CA LEU A 30 -10.61 -6.91 6.97
C LEU A 30 -10.55 -5.76 7.97
N VAL A 31 -9.65 -4.80 7.74
CA VAL A 31 -9.41 -3.67 8.64
C VAL A 31 -9.99 -2.39 8.04
N ALA A 32 -10.79 -1.66 8.82
CA ALA A 32 -11.48 -0.46 8.36
C ALA A 32 -10.54 0.65 7.91
N ALA A 33 -9.38 0.78 8.57
CA ALA A 33 -8.37 1.79 8.25
C ALA A 33 -7.81 1.65 6.83
N ASP A 34 -7.94 0.48 6.21
CA ASP A 34 -7.50 0.26 4.84
C ASP A 34 -8.45 0.91 3.82
N TYR A 35 -9.65 1.36 4.23
CA TYR A 35 -10.69 1.81 3.31
C TYR A 35 -11.16 3.24 3.64
N ILE A 36 -10.53 4.22 2.98
CA ILE A 36 -10.76 5.65 3.24
C ILE A 36 -12.24 6.02 3.01
N GLY A 37 -12.87 6.59 4.03
CA GLY A 37 -14.25 7.07 3.98
C GLY A 37 -15.33 5.98 3.97
N MET A 38 -14.95 4.70 4.06
CA MET A 38 -15.87 3.57 4.05
C MET A 38 -16.79 3.59 5.28
N LYS A 39 -18.08 3.30 5.06
CA LYS A 39 -19.04 3.13 6.16
C LYS A 39 -19.75 1.79 6.04
N PRO A 40 -19.52 0.83 6.94
CA PRO A 40 -20.00 -0.53 6.73
C PRO A 40 -21.50 -0.68 7.02
N THR A 41 -22.17 -1.47 6.19
CA THR A 41 -23.41 -2.19 6.53
C THR A 41 -23.06 -3.66 6.70
N MET A 42 -23.12 -4.15 7.94
CA MET A 42 -22.75 -5.54 8.25
C MET A 42 -23.75 -6.52 7.63
N ALA A 43 -23.23 -7.57 6.99
CA ALA A 43 -24.00 -8.73 6.52
C ALA A 43 -23.80 -9.96 7.43
N VAL A 44 -22.84 -9.89 8.37
CA VAL A 44 -22.49 -10.96 9.32
C VAL A 44 -22.37 -10.41 10.74
N SER A 45 -22.46 -11.32 11.72
CA SER A 45 -22.25 -11.07 13.14
C SER A 45 -21.20 -12.03 13.71
N GLU A 46 -20.68 -11.71 14.91
CA GLU A 46 -19.84 -12.66 15.65
C GLU A 46 -20.59 -13.98 15.87
N GLY A 47 -19.91 -15.09 15.61
CA GLY A 47 -20.49 -16.42 15.67
C GLY A 47 -20.84 -17.03 14.32
N ASP A 48 -21.04 -16.22 13.28
CA ASP A 48 -21.46 -16.69 11.96
C ASP A 48 -20.36 -17.50 11.27
N SER A 49 -20.75 -18.56 10.56
CA SER A 49 -19.86 -19.27 9.63
C SER A 49 -19.89 -18.59 8.28
N VAL A 50 -18.72 -18.40 7.68
CA VAL A 50 -18.54 -17.71 6.40
C VAL A 50 -17.70 -18.55 5.44
N LYS A 51 -18.06 -18.51 4.16
CA LYS A 51 -17.24 -19.09 3.08
C LYS A 51 -16.20 -18.09 2.60
N LEU A 52 -15.15 -18.59 1.97
CA LEU A 52 -14.24 -17.75 1.17
C LEU A 52 -15.05 -17.01 0.08
N GLY A 53 -14.90 -15.69 -0.01
CA GLY A 53 -15.62 -14.85 -0.97
C GLY A 53 -17.04 -14.45 -0.56
N GLN A 54 -17.55 -14.90 0.59
CA GLN A 54 -18.85 -14.47 1.11
C GLN A 54 -18.80 -12.99 1.57
N VAL A 55 -19.83 -12.21 1.25
CA VAL A 55 -19.93 -10.80 1.69
C VAL A 55 -19.99 -10.71 3.22
N LEU A 56 -19.09 -9.93 3.80
CA LEU A 56 -19.06 -9.60 5.22
C LEU A 56 -19.78 -8.28 5.52
N PHE A 57 -19.59 -7.28 4.66
CA PHE A 57 -20.24 -5.98 4.73
C PHE A 57 -20.22 -5.26 3.37
N SER A 58 -21.05 -4.23 3.23
CA SER A 58 -21.06 -3.32 2.07
C SER A 58 -20.78 -1.88 2.48
N ASP A 59 -20.41 -1.02 1.52
CA ASP A 59 -20.20 0.40 1.78
C ASP A 59 -21.49 1.21 1.62
N LYS A 60 -21.92 1.91 2.68
CA LYS A 60 -23.05 2.86 2.63
C LYS A 60 -22.73 4.12 1.81
N LYS A 61 -21.45 4.46 1.67
CA LYS A 61 -21.02 5.68 0.97
C LYS A 61 -20.70 5.43 -0.50
N THR A 62 -20.50 4.19 -0.90
CA THR A 62 -20.20 3.81 -2.28
C THR A 62 -21.01 2.57 -2.65
N GLU A 63 -22.23 2.80 -3.13
CA GLU A 63 -23.18 1.75 -3.47
C GLU A 63 -22.60 0.74 -4.49
N GLY A 64 -22.89 -0.54 -4.29
CA GLY A 64 -22.37 -1.64 -5.11
C GLY A 64 -20.98 -2.14 -4.72
N VAL A 65 -20.28 -1.50 -3.77
CA VAL A 65 -19.01 -2.01 -3.24
C VAL A 65 -19.27 -2.99 -2.10
N HIS A 66 -18.76 -4.21 -2.26
CA HIS A 66 -18.83 -5.29 -1.27
C HIS A 66 -17.45 -5.68 -0.77
N TYR A 67 -17.38 -6.05 0.50
CA TYR A 67 -16.19 -6.54 1.17
C TYR A 67 -16.42 -8.00 1.55
N THR A 68 -15.64 -8.89 0.97
CA THR A 68 -15.83 -10.34 1.05
C THR A 68 -14.79 -11.00 1.95
N SER A 69 -15.14 -12.16 2.48
CA SER A 69 -14.29 -12.92 3.38
C SER A 69 -13.02 -13.39 2.68
N PRO A 70 -11.82 -13.09 3.21
CA PRO A 70 -10.57 -13.65 2.69
C PRO A 70 -10.35 -15.11 3.12
N GLY A 71 -11.32 -15.77 3.78
CA GLY A 71 -11.21 -17.19 4.11
C GLY A 71 -12.52 -17.87 4.50
N CYS A 72 -12.50 -19.21 4.46
CA CYS A 72 -13.56 -20.03 5.04
C CYS A 72 -13.33 -20.15 6.54
N GLY A 73 -14.38 -20.03 7.34
CA GLY A 73 -14.27 -20.19 8.77
C GLY A 73 -15.40 -19.53 9.55
N LYS A 74 -15.07 -19.02 10.74
CA LYS A 74 -16.03 -18.42 11.66
C LYS A 74 -15.66 -16.98 11.98
N VAL A 75 -16.63 -16.08 11.95
CA VAL A 75 -16.45 -14.70 12.44
C VAL A 75 -16.30 -14.76 13.96
N VAL A 76 -15.12 -14.42 14.46
CA VAL A 76 -14.80 -14.48 15.89
C VAL A 76 -14.84 -13.12 16.57
N GLU A 77 -14.61 -12.03 15.83
CA GLU A 77 -14.63 -10.68 16.38
C GLU A 77 -15.16 -9.67 15.35
N VAL A 78 -15.99 -8.73 15.78
CA VAL A 78 -16.39 -7.52 15.05
C VAL A 78 -16.01 -6.31 15.90
N ASN A 79 -14.75 -5.91 15.78
CA ASN A 79 -14.14 -4.89 16.61
C ASN A 79 -14.69 -3.50 16.30
N ARG A 80 -15.02 -2.75 17.35
CA ARG A 80 -15.52 -1.38 17.27
C ARG A 80 -14.83 -0.47 18.28
N GLY A 81 -14.40 0.70 17.81
CA GLY A 81 -13.77 1.73 18.63
C GLY A 81 -14.75 2.80 19.13
N ALA A 82 -14.21 3.99 19.42
CA ALA A 82 -14.97 5.14 19.88
C ALA A 82 -16.15 5.45 18.95
N LYS A 83 -17.30 5.83 19.54
CA LYS A 83 -18.56 6.09 18.81
C LYS A 83 -19.03 4.91 17.93
N ARG A 84 -18.67 3.67 18.29
CA ARG A 84 -18.98 2.43 17.55
C ARG A 84 -18.36 2.38 16.14
N ALA A 85 -17.31 3.16 15.89
CA ALA A 85 -16.56 3.13 14.63
C ALA A 85 -16.05 1.71 14.39
N PHE A 86 -16.34 1.14 13.21
CA PHE A 86 -15.87 -0.19 12.84
C PHE A 86 -14.33 -0.19 12.72
N GLN A 87 -13.68 -1.22 13.25
CA GLN A 87 -12.23 -1.37 13.22
C GLN A 87 -11.80 -2.59 12.40
N SER A 88 -12.38 -3.76 12.67
CA SER A 88 -12.09 -4.97 11.90
C SER A 88 -13.15 -6.05 12.06
N VAL A 89 -13.28 -6.92 11.05
CA VAL A 89 -13.96 -8.22 11.17
C VAL A 89 -12.90 -9.29 11.12
N VAL A 90 -12.82 -10.13 12.14
CA VAL A 90 -11.85 -11.22 12.25
C VAL A 90 -12.53 -12.55 12.00
N ILE A 91 -11.90 -13.36 11.15
CA ILE A 91 -12.32 -14.72 10.82
C ILE A 91 -11.24 -15.68 11.29
N GLU A 92 -11.63 -16.63 12.13
CA GLU A 92 -10.83 -17.81 12.42
C GLU A 92 -10.99 -18.80 11.27
N LEU A 93 -9.88 -19.14 10.64
CA LEU A 93 -9.85 -20.00 9.46
C LEU A 93 -10.22 -21.44 9.84
N GLY A 94 -11.14 -22.03 9.07
CA GLY A 94 -11.58 -23.41 9.25
C GLY A 94 -12.45 -23.88 8.08
N GLY A 95 -12.14 -25.04 7.52
CA GLY A 95 -12.81 -25.57 6.33
C GLY A 95 -12.30 -24.96 5.02
N ASP A 96 -12.93 -25.36 3.92
CA ASP A 96 -12.52 -25.08 2.54
C ASP A 96 -13.69 -24.61 1.64
N ALA A 97 -14.84 -24.29 2.24
CA ALA A 97 -16.00 -23.81 1.50
C ALA A 97 -15.72 -22.44 0.87
N GLU A 98 -16.04 -22.31 -0.42
CA GLU A 98 -15.81 -21.10 -1.21
C GLU A 98 -17.06 -20.74 -2.04
N GLU A 99 -17.24 -19.45 -2.28
CA GLU A 99 -18.17 -18.95 -3.28
C GLU A 99 -17.56 -19.11 -4.68
N SER A 100 -18.41 -19.45 -5.66
CA SER A 100 -18.04 -19.50 -7.08
C SER A 100 -18.49 -18.25 -7.81
N PHE A 101 -17.65 -17.80 -8.74
CA PHE A 101 -17.83 -16.60 -9.53
C PHE A 101 -17.83 -16.92 -11.02
N ALA A 102 -18.15 -15.93 -11.86
CA ALA A 102 -18.12 -16.11 -13.29
C ALA A 102 -16.68 -16.39 -13.75
N SER A 103 -16.53 -17.39 -14.62
CA SER A 103 -15.27 -17.75 -15.27
C SER A 103 -15.44 -17.74 -16.78
N TYR A 104 -14.32 -17.49 -17.47
CA TYR A 104 -14.25 -17.30 -18.91
C TYR A 104 -13.01 -18.01 -19.44
N SER A 105 -13.08 -18.49 -20.68
CA SER A 105 -11.87 -18.95 -21.36
C SER A 105 -10.93 -17.78 -21.63
N THR A 106 -9.65 -18.07 -21.82
CA THR A 106 -8.61 -17.07 -22.10
C THR A 106 -8.96 -16.19 -23.31
N ASP A 107 -9.53 -16.79 -24.35
CA ASP A 107 -9.92 -16.09 -25.58
C ASP A 107 -11.08 -15.09 -25.34
N GLN A 108 -11.98 -15.42 -24.41
CA GLN A 108 -13.14 -14.59 -24.07
C GLN A 108 -12.77 -13.33 -23.28
N LEU A 109 -11.63 -13.31 -22.57
CA LEU A 109 -11.21 -12.19 -21.73
C LEU A 109 -11.14 -10.88 -22.52
N SER A 110 -10.71 -10.94 -23.78
CA SER A 110 -10.60 -9.78 -24.66
C SER A 110 -11.95 -9.23 -25.14
N THR A 111 -13.03 -10.01 -25.04
CA THR A 111 -14.36 -9.66 -25.56
C THR A 111 -15.40 -9.37 -24.47
N LEU A 112 -14.99 -9.42 -23.20
CA LEU A 112 -15.89 -9.11 -22.08
C LEU A 112 -16.45 -7.69 -22.20
N THR A 113 -17.69 -7.52 -21.73
CA THR A 113 -18.23 -6.18 -21.54
C THR A 113 -17.74 -5.60 -20.22
N ARG A 114 -17.69 -4.27 -20.13
CA ARG A 114 -17.37 -3.59 -18.88
C ARG A 114 -18.28 -4.04 -17.74
N ASP A 115 -19.58 -4.21 -18.01
CA ASP A 115 -20.55 -4.58 -16.98
C ASP A 115 -20.29 -5.98 -16.44
N GLN A 116 -19.90 -6.95 -17.28
CA GLN A 116 -19.47 -8.27 -16.82
C GLN A 116 -18.24 -8.17 -15.91
N VAL A 117 -17.27 -7.32 -16.27
CA VAL A 117 -16.07 -7.13 -15.45
C VAL A 117 -16.42 -6.51 -14.10
N VAL A 118 -17.22 -5.43 -14.09
CA VAL A 118 -17.64 -4.75 -12.87
C VAL A 118 -18.47 -5.66 -11.98
N GLU A 119 -19.43 -6.40 -12.53
CA GLU A 119 -20.27 -7.32 -11.78
C GLU A 119 -19.44 -8.41 -11.10
N ASN A 120 -18.50 -9.04 -11.82
CA ASN A 120 -17.68 -10.11 -11.26
C ASN A 120 -16.71 -9.59 -10.17
N LEU A 121 -16.11 -8.42 -10.39
CA LEU A 121 -15.21 -7.80 -9.41
C LEU A 121 -15.96 -7.31 -8.16
N THR A 122 -17.17 -6.77 -8.30
CA THR A 122 -17.96 -6.30 -7.15
C THR A 122 -18.51 -7.48 -6.33
N LYS A 123 -19.05 -8.52 -6.99
CA LYS A 123 -19.53 -9.73 -6.29
C LYS A 123 -18.42 -10.47 -5.54
N SER A 124 -17.23 -10.58 -6.14
CA SER A 124 -16.07 -11.23 -5.50
C SER A 124 -15.40 -10.39 -4.43
N GLY A 125 -15.68 -9.08 -4.37
CA GLY A 125 -15.00 -8.13 -3.51
C GLY A 125 -13.62 -7.69 -4.01
N LEU A 126 -13.13 -8.20 -5.16
CA LEU A 126 -11.88 -7.74 -5.77
C LEU A 126 -11.95 -6.34 -6.35
N TRP A 127 -13.14 -5.76 -6.52
CA TRP A 127 -13.30 -4.33 -6.85
C TRP A 127 -12.55 -3.42 -5.88
N THR A 128 -12.44 -3.84 -4.61
CA THR A 128 -11.70 -3.12 -3.56
C THR A 128 -10.19 -3.02 -3.80
N ALA A 129 -9.64 -3.75 -4.78
CA ALA A 129 -8.25 -3.60 -5.22
C ALA A 129 -7.97 -2.24 -5.90
N LEU A 130 -9.00 -1.67 -6.52
CA LEU A 130 -8.90 -0.43 -7.28
C LEU A 130 -8.97 0.75 -6.31
N ARG A 131 -8.04 1.69 -6.48
CA ARG A 131 -8.08 3.00 -5.83
C ARG A 131 -8.05 4.08 -6.88
N ARG A 132 -8.70 5.21 -6.61
CA ARG A 132 -8.73 6.37 -7.51
C ARG A 132 -7.81 7.48 -7.02
N ARG A 133 -7.23 8.24 -7.94
CA ARG A 133 -6.68 9.56 -7.70
C ARG A 133 -7.61 10.59 -8.36
N PRO A 134 -7.94 11.72 -7.70
CA PRO A 134 -7.59 12.10 -6.32
C PRO A 134 -8.25 11.24 -5.22
N PHE A 135 -7.84 11.45 -3.96
CA PHE A 135 -8.43 10.93 -2.70
C PHE A 135 -8.14 9.48 -2.28
N SER A 136 -7.60 8.61 -3.14
CA SER A 136 -7.25 7.20 -2.84
C SER A 136 -8.39 6.31 -2.35
N LYS A 137 -9.63 6.71 -2.62
CA LYS A 137 -10.81 5.91 -2.31
C LYS A 137 -11.03 4.82 -3.34
N ILE A 138 -11.75 3.78 -2.93
CA ILE A 138 -12.31 2.80 -3.86
C ILE A 138 -13.29 3.54 -4.78
N PRO A 139 -13.20 3.36 -6.11
CA PRO A 139 -14.09 4.05 -7.03
C PRO A 139 -15.52 3.48 -6.97
N SER A 140 -16.50 4.32 -7.31
CA SER A 140 -17.86 3.83 -7.58
C SER A 140 -17.85 2.84 -8.74
N PRO A 141 -18.55 1.69 -8.65
CA PRO A 141 -18.73 0.76 -9.76
C PRO A 141 -19.30 1.42 -11.04
N THR A 142 -20.08 2.49 -10.87
CA THR A 142 -20.68 3.26 -11.98
C THR A 142 -19.71 4.29 -12.59
N ALA A 143 -18.62 4.62 -11.92
CA ALA A 143 -17.64 5.59 -12.42
C ALA A 143 -16.70 4.94 -13.45
N LYS A 144 -16.14 5.75 -14.34
CA LYS A 144 -15.08 5.35 -15.27
C LYS A 144 -13.84 6.21 -15.04
N PRO A 145 -12.64 5.64 -14.97
CA PRO A 145 -11.43 6.44 -14.90
C PRO A 145 -11.04 6.97 -16.27
N HIS A 146 -10.38 8.13 -16.27
CA HIS A 146 -9.73 8.67 -17.44
C HIS A 146 -8.61 7.75 -17.96
N ALA A 147 -7.86 7.15 -17.04
CA ALA A 147 -6.83 6.16 -17.33
C ALA A 147 -6.64 5.20 -16.14
N LEU A 148 -6.04 4.04 -16.39
CA LEU A 148 -5.77 3.01 -15.38
C LEU A 148 -4.27 2.73 -15.29
N PHE A 149 -3.71 2.83 -14.08
CA PHE A 149 -2.29 2.57 -13.80
C PHE A 149 -2.09 1.22 -13.11
N VAL A 150 -1.28 0.36 -13.71
CA VAL A 150 -0.82 -0.90 -13.12
C VAL A 150 0.59 -0.70 -12.56
N GLN A 151 0.73 -0.88 -11.25
CA GLN A 151 2.00 -0.76 -10.55
C GLN A 151 2.70 -2.12 -10.52
N ALA A 152 3.78 -2.26 -11.28
CA ALA A 152 4.66 -3.42 -11.32
C ALA A 152 6.13 -3.04 -11.02
N ILE A 153 6.28 -2.07 -10.12
CA ILE A 153 7.51 -1.61 -9.50
C ILE A 153 7.20 -1.29 -8.03
N ASP A 154 8.14 -1.54 -7.12
CA ASP A 154 8.05 -1.09 -5.74
C ASP A 154 9.43 -0.59 -5.29
N THR A 155 9.48 0.65 -4.82
CA THR A 155 10.71 1.31 -4.35
C THR A 155 10.68 1.54 -2.85
N ASN A 156 9.64 1.07 -2.15
CA ASN A 156 9.64 1.13 -0.70
C ASN A 156 10.86 0.38 -0.13
N PRO A 157 11.45 0.87 0.97
CA PRO A 157 12.51 0.13 1.64
C PRO A 157 11.99 -1.26 2.05
N LEU A 158 12.80 -2.29 1.79
CA LEU A 158 12.52 -3.69 2.12
C LEU A 158 11.37 -4.33 1.31
N ALA A 159 10.95 -3.72 0.19
CA ALA A 159 9.87 -4.24 -0.63
C ALA A 159 10.20 -5.59 -1.33
N PRO A 160 9.17 -6.40 -1.63
CA PRO A 160 9.32 -7.54 -2.54
C PRO A 160 9.56 -7.06 -3.98
N SER A 161 10.36 -7.80 -4.75
CA SER A 161 10.54 -7.55 -6.18
C SER A 161 9.29 -8.01 -6.97
N PRO A 162 8.59 -7.11 -7.69
CA PRO A 162 7.44 -7.51 -8.49
C PRO A 162 7.78 -8.54 -9.57
N LYS A 163 9.00 -8.49 -10.12
CA LYS A 163 9.51 -9.48 -11.09
C LYS A 163 9.47 -10.90 -10.52
N VAL A 164 9.92 -11.08 -9.27
CA VAL A 164 9.97 -12.39 -8.62
C VAL A 164 8.55 -12.92 -8.36
N VAL A 165 7.65 -12.07 -7.89
CA VAL A 165 6.27 -12.46 -7.57
C VAL A 165 5.46 -12.77 -8.83
N ILE A 166 5.51 -11.89 -9.84
CA ILE A 166 4.81 -12.10 -11.12
C ILE A 166 5.35 -13.35 -11.83
N GLY A 167 6.65 -13.61 -11.71
CA GLY A 167 7.31 -14.79 -12.28
C GLY A 167 6.75 -16.14 -11.83
N GLU A 168 6.08 -16.23 -10.66
CA GLU A 168 5.47 -17.49 -10.22
C GLU A 168 4.21 -17.88 -11.02
N LYS A 169 3.42 -16.89 -11.45
CA LYS A 169 2.13 -17.11 -12.11
C LYS A 169 1.92 -16.11 -13.25
N VAL A 170 2.85 -16.08 -14.20
CA VAL A 170 2.86 -15.17 -15.37
C VAL A 170 1.51 -15.08 -16.10
N PRO A 171 0.82 -16.19 -16.44
CA PRO A 171 -0.43 -16.12 -17.21
C PRO A 171 -1.52 -15.30 -16.50
N TYR A 172 -1.61 -15.37 -15.17
CA TYR A 172 -2.64 -14.64 -14.44
C TYR A 172 -2.38 -13.12 -14.42
N PHE A 173 -1.12 -12.68 -14.49
CA PHE A 173 -0.85 -11.25 -14.68
C PHE A 173 -1.34 -10.78 -16.05
N GLU A 174 -1.03 -11.51 -17.12
CA GLU A 174 -1.45 -11.17 -18.48
C GLU A 174 -2.98 -11.19 -18.63
N HIS A 175 -3.65 -12.21 -18.10
CA HIS A 175 -5.11 -12.27 -18.05
C HIS A 175 -5.71 -11.08 -17.29
N GLY A 176 -5.10 -10.69 -16.16
CA GLY A 176 -5.51 -9.52 -15.40
C GLY A 176 -5.44 -8.23 -16.23
N LEU A 177 -4.37 -8.03 -16.99
CA LEU A 177 -4.24 -6.88 -17.90
C LEU A 177 -5.34 -6.87 -18.97
N HIS A 178 -5.66 -8.03 -19.56
CA HIS A 178 -6.74 -8.16 -20.53
C HIS A 178 -8.11 -7.83 -19.94
N VAL A 179 -8.37 -8.21 -18.69
CA VAL A 179 -9.62 -7.88 -17.99
C VAL A 179 -9.69 -6.38 -17.66
N LEU A 180 -8.61 -5.81 -17.12
CA LEU A 180 -8.58 -4.42 -16.65
C LEU A 180 -8.78 -3.39 -17.77
N ARG A 181 -8.38 -3.72 -19.01
CA ARG A 181 -8.57 -2.82 -20.17
C ARG A 181 -10.03 -2.41 -20.37
N HIS A 182 -10.99 -3.24 -19.95
CA HIS A 182 -12.42 -2.99 -20.14
C HIS A 182 -13.00 -1.99 -19.13
N LEU A 183 -12.24 -1.61 -18.10
CA LEU A 183 -12.71 -0.67 -17.08
C LEU A 183 -12.62 0.80 -17.51
N THR A 184 -11.80 1.09 -18.53
CA THR A 184 -11.56 2.44 -19.04
C THR A 184 -11.74 2.47 -20.56
N ASP A 185 -12.24 3.60 -21.06
CA ASP A 185 -12.21 3.90 -22.49
C ASP A 185 -10.88 4.59 -22.88
N GLY A 186 -10.04 4.91 -21.89
CA GLY A 186 -8.75 5.58 -22.06
C GLY A 186 -7.55 4.63 -21.99
N ALA A 187 -6.40 5.15 -21.58
CA ALA A 187 -5.14 4.42 -21.57
C ALA A 187 -5.01 3.49 -20.35
N VAL A 188 -4.40 2.32 -20.58
CA VAL A 188 -3.85 1.48 -19.52
C VAL A 188 -2.34 1.66 -19.49
N TYR A 189 -1.80 2.15 -18.38
CA TYR A 189 -0.38 2.38 -18.17
C TYR A 189 0.22 1.26 -17.31
N LEU A 190 1.25 0.57 -17.82
CA LEU A 190 2.02 -0.40 -17.05
C LEU A 190 3.34 0.24 -16.62
N CYS A 191 3.53 0.43 -15.31
CA CYS A 191 4.72 1.07 -14.75
C CYS A 191 5.67 0.00 -14.18
N THR A 192 6.91 -0.06 -14.67
CA THR A 192 7.91 -1.05 -14.24
C THR A 192 9.25 -0.43 -13.90
N ALA A 193 10.10 -1.17 -13.19
CA ALA A 193 11.52 -0.83 -13.10
C ALA A 193 12.21 -1.02 -14.48
N PRO A 194 13.35 -0.35 -14.73
CA PRO A 194 14.04 -0.44 -16.00
C PRO A 194 14.58 -1.84 -16.23
N GLY A 195 14.35 -2.40 -17.41
CA GLY A 195 14.87 -3.74 -17.77
C GLY A 195 14.29 -4.89 -16.95
N ALA A 196 13.28 -4.65 -16.10
CA ALA A 196 12.59 -5.71 -15.38
C ALA A 196 11.81 -6.59 -16.36
N ASP A 197 11.97 -7.91 -16.27
CA ASP A 197 11.25 -8.86 -17.12
C ASP A 197 9.82 -9.04 -16.58
N ILE A 198 8.92 -8.15 -17.02
CA ILE A 198 7.51 -8.11 -16.63
C ILE A 198 6.68 -8.40 -17.90
N PRO A 199 5.76 -9.38 -17.86
CA PRO A 199 4.93 -9.75 -19.00
C PRO A 199 3.91 -8.65 -19.37
N GLY A 200 3.31 -8.76 -20.56
CA GLY A 200 2.27 -7.83 -21.04
C GLY A 200 2.74 -6.49 -21.62
N LYS A 201 4.04 -6.16 -21.56
CA LYS A 201 4.61 -4.92 -22.14
C LYS A 201 4.38 -4.77 -23.65
N THR A 202 4.22 -5.89 -24.36
CA THR A 202 4.08 -5.93 -25.83
C THR A 202 2.62 -5.89 -26.29
N PHE A 203 1.66 -5.90 -25.37
CA PHE A 203 0.24 -5.81 -25.73
C PHE A 203 -0.07 -4.43 -26.32
N ASN A 204 -0.77 -4.42 -27.45
CA ASN A 204 -1.07 -3.19 -28.20
C ASN A 204 -1.94 -2.16 -27.44
N PHE A 205 -2.65 -2.59 -26.40
CA PHE A 205 -3.49 -1.73 -25.54
C PHE A 205 -2.76 -1.26 -24.27
N ILE A 206 -1.51 -1.67 -24.07
CA ILE A 206 -0.69 -1.27 -22.91
C ILE A 206 0.28 -0.18 -23.32
N ASN A 207 0.26 0.91 -22.56
CA ASN A 207 1.30 1.94 -22.62
C ASN A 207 2.32 1.66 -21.51
N HIS A 208 3.47 1.11 -21.89
CA HIS A 208 4.53 0.74 -20.95
C HIS A 208 5.46 1.92 -20.65
N TYR A 209 5.67 2.20 -19.37
CA TYR A 209 6.61 3.20 -18.88
C TYR A 209 7.56 2.60 -17.85
N GLU A 210 8.86 2.89 -18.00
CA GLU A 210 9.87 2.50 -17.03
C GLU A 210 10.23 3.68 -16.13
N PHE A 211 10.35 3.44 -14.83
CA PHE A 211 10.75 4.42 -13.82
C PHE A 211 11.99 3.95 -13.08
N ASP A 212 13.00 4.81 -13.04
CA ASP A 212 14.30 4.59 -12.40
C ASP A 212 14.56 5.66 -11.33
N GLY A 213 15.51 5.39 -10.43
CA GLY A 213 15.93 6.31 -9.38
C GLY A 213 15.48 5.90 -7.97
N PRO A 214 15.76 6.73 -6.95
CA PRO A 214 15.44 6.42 -5.57
C PRO A 214 13.93 6.48 -5.32
N HIS A 215 13.49 5.95 -4.18
CA HIS A 215 12.13 6.20 -3.69
C HIS A 215 11.83 7.71 -3.65
N PRO A 216 10.69 8.20 -4.20
CA PRO A 216 9.45 7.49 -4.52
C PRO A 216 9.25 7.07 -6.00
N ALA A 217 10.30 6.65 -6.72
CA ALA A 217 10.20 6.30 -8.14
C ALA A 217 9.23 5.17 -8.51
N GLY A 218 8.74 4.39 -7.55
CA GLY A 218 7.76 3.33 -7.76
C GLY A 218 6.34 3.65 -7.27
N LEU A 219 6.07 4.88 -6.81
CA LEU A 219 4.77 5.24 -6.26
C LEU A 219 3.75 5.62 -7.35
N PRO A 220 2.45 5.29 -7.16
CA PRO A 220 1.38 5.73 -8.06
C PRO A 220 1.33 7.24 -8.27
N GLY A 221 1.48 8.05 -7.22
CA GLY A 221 1.41 9.51 -7.33
C GLY A 221 2.52 10.07 -8.22
N THR A 222 3.75 9.53 -8.10
CA THR A 222 4.87 9.88 -8.99
C THR A 222 4.56 9.53 -10.45
N HIS A 223 4.04 8.33 -10.73
CA HIS A 223 3.74 7.92 -12.10
C HIS A 223 2.59 8.73 -12.72
N ILE A 224 1.53 8.97 -11.95
CA ILE A 224 0.38 9.76 -12.36
C ILE A 224 0.81 11.19 -12.69
N HIS A 225 1.63 11.81 -11.83
CA HIS A 225 2.12 13.16 -12.04
C HIS A 225 2.87 13.34 -13.38
N PHE A 226 3.73 12.40 -13.74
CA PHE A 226 4.55 12.50 -14.96
C PHE A 226 3.86 12.02 -16.24
N ILE A 227 2.85 11.14 -16.14
CA ILE A 227 2.20 10.54 -17.31
C ILE A 227 0.83 11.17 -17.56
N ASP A 228 -0.03 11.22 -16.54
CA ASP A 228 -1.43 11.60 -16.70
C ASP A 228 -2.00 12.26 -15.43
N PRO A 229 -1.59 13.50 -15.10
CA PRO A 229 -1.89 14.16 -13.84
C PRO A 229 -3.40 14.39 -13.66
N VAL A 230 -3.85 14.35 -12.40
CA VAL A 230 -5.25 14.44 -12.00
C VAL A 230 -5.67 15.84 -11.57
N SER A 231 -6.98 16.09 -11.56
CA SER A 231 -7.58 17.30 -11.00
C SER A 231 -8.95 16.98 -10.39
N ASP A 232 -9.65 18.00 -9.91
CA ASP A 232 -11.07 17.97 -9.57
C ASP A 232 -11.97 17.33 -10.65
N ARG A 233 -11.64 17.55 -11.92
CA ARG A 233 -12.41 17.09 -13.11
C ARG A 233 -11.88 15.82 -13.74
N ARG A 234 -10.68 15.38 -13.36
CA ARG A 234 -10.00 14.25 -13.99
C ARG A 234 -9.54 13.26 -12.94
N SER A 235 -10.17 12.08 -12.95
CA SER A 235 -9.81 11.00 -12.04
C SER A 235 -9.23 9.80 -12.80
N VAL A 236 -8.12 9.26 -12.30
CA VAL A 236 -7.50 8.03 -12.79
C VAL A 236 -7.61 6.95 -11.72
N TRP A 237 -7.54 5.69 -12.11
CA TRP A 237 -7.47 4.58 -11.16
C TRP A 237 -6.09 3.94 -11.17
N TYR A 238 -5.73 3.29 -10.08
CA TYR A 238 -4.49 2.54 -9.96
C TYR A 238 -4.70 1.23 -9.19
N ILE A 239 -3.86 0.25 -9.49
CA ILE A 239 -3.90 -1.11 -8.94
C ILE A 239 -2.50 -1.73 -8.88
N GLY A 240 -2.25 -2.55 -7.86
CA GLY A 240 -0.97 -3.26 -7.67
C GLY A 240 -0.90 -4.57 -8.45
N TYR A 241 0.31 -5.00 -8.79
CA TYR A 241 0.56 -6.20 -9.60
C TYR A 241 -0.04 -7.49 -9.04
N GLN A 242 0.00 -7.73 -7.72
CA GLN A 242 -0.62 -8.94 -7.13
C GLN A 242 -2.14 -8.94 -7.25
N ASP A 243 -2.75 -7.75 -7.25
CA ASP A 243 -4.19 -7.62 -7.49
C ASP A 243 -4.54 -7.83 -8.97
N VAL A 244 -3.68 -7.40 -9.90
CA VAL A 244 -3.83 -7.74 -11.32
C VAL A 244 -3.79 -9.26 -11.51
N MET A 245 -2.83 -9.96 -10.88
CA MET A 245 -2.77 -11.42 -10.90
C MET A 245 -4.03 -12.05 -10.31
N ALA A 246 -4.52 -11.54 -9.18
CA ALA A 246 -5.75 -12.02 -8.55
C ALA A 246 -6.98 -11.85 -9.47
N ILE A 247 -7.07 -10.75 -10.20
CA ILE A 247 -8.14 -10.53 -11.17
C ILE A 247 -8.04 -11.54 -12.32
N GLY A 248 -6.85 -11.76 -12.88
CA GLY A 248 -6.68 -12.74 -13.96
C GLY A 248 -7.00 -14.18 -13.52
N GLU A 249 -6.61 -14.56 -12.31
CA GLU A 249 -6.94 -15.88 -11.74
C GLU A 249 -8.45 -16.01 -11.46
N LEU A 250 -9.11 -14.98 -10.92
CA LEU A 250 -10.56 -14.97 -10.73
C LEU A 250 -11.32 -15.21 -12.05
N PHE A 251 -10.97 -14.47 -13.10
CA PHE A 251 -11.74 -14.51 -14.35
C PHE A 251 -11.55 -15.81 -15.14
N VAL A 252 -10.44 -16.52 -14.94
CA VAL A 252 -10.22 -17.81 -15.63
C VAL A 252 -10.70 -19.00 -14.80
N THR A 253 -10.65 -18.90 -13.46
CA THR A 253 -10.98 -20.04 -12.58
C THR A 253 -12.37 -19.95 -11.93
N GLY A 254 -12.93 -18.74 -11.82
CA GLY A 254 -14.18 -18.49 -11.07
C GLY A 254 -14.01 -18.63 -9.56
N LYS A 255 -12.78 -18.68 -9.05
CA LYS A 255 -12.45 -18.76 -7.62
C LYS A 255 -11.83 -17.45 -7.16
N LEU A 256 -12.02 -17.07 -5.90
CA LEU A 256 -11.41 -15.86 -5.33
C LEU A 256 -9.97 -16.17 -4.87
N PRO A 257 -8.92 -15.71 -5.59
CA PRO A 257 -7.56 -15.85 -5.10
C PRO A 257 -7.29 -14.86 -3.97
N VAL A 258 -6.82 -15.40 -2.85
CA VAL A 258 -6.48 -14.61 -1.65
C VAL A 258 -5.01 -14.74 -1.26
N ASP A 259 -4.24 -15.52 -2.01
CA ASP A 259 -2.82 -15.71 -1.77
C ASP A 259 -2.06 -14.40 -2.00
N ARG A 260 -1.04 -14.18 -1.17
CA ARG A 260 -0.14 -13.04 -1.24
C ARG A 260 1.29 -13.51 -1.06
N VAL A 261 2.20 -12.92 -1.81
CA VAL A 261 3.64 -13.01 -1.54
C VAL A 261 4.06 -11.67 -0.97
N ILE A 262 4.49 -11.65 0.28
CA ILE A 262 4.93 -10.42 0.95
C ILE A 262 6.39 -10.51 1.35
N SER A 263 7.05 -9.36 1.46
CA SER A 263 8.33 -9.28 2.16
C SER A 263 8.10 -9.31 3.68
N LEU A 264 8.75 -10.21 4.40
CA LEU A 264 8.90 -10.15 5.85
C LEU A 264 10.34 -9.73 6.16
N ALA A 265 10.52 -8.48 6.58
CA ALA A 265 11.84 -7.88 6.59
C ALA A 265 12.03 -6.82 7.68
N GLY A 266 13.27 -6.34 7.78
CA GLY A 266 13.68 -5.29 8.70
C GLY A 266 14.71 -5.78 9.73
N PRO A 267 15.33 -4.85 10.47
CA PRO A 267 16.44 -5.15 11.37
C PRO A 267 16.13 -6.20 12.43
N GLN A 268 14.85 -6.38 12.80
CA GLN A 268 14.40 -7.29 13.85
C GLN A 268 13.92 -8.66 13.33
N VAL A 269 13.97 -8.92 12.02
CA VAL A 269 13.67 -10.25 11.46
C VAL A 269 14.95 -11.10 11.46
N LYS A 270 14.85 -12.38 11.87
CA LYS A 270 15.99 -13.32 11.90
C LYS A 270 16.46 -13.68 10.49
N GLU A 271 15.51 -14.03 9.63
CA GLU A 271 15.74 -14.47 8.25
C GLU A 271 14.81 -13.68 7.29
N PRO A 272 15.19 -12.43 6.94
CA PRO A 272 14.42 -11.60 6.03
C PRO A 272 14.28 -12.24 4.65
N ARG A 273 13.04 -12.42 4.17
CA ARG A 273 12.76 -13.11 2.90
C ARG A 273 11.34 -12.81 2.42
N LEU A 274 10.99 -13.31 1.24
CA LEU A 274 9.60 -13.29 0.78
C LEU A 274 8.86 -14.51 1.35
N ILE A 275 7.65 -14.31 1.84
CA ILE A 275 6.81 -15.39 2.36
C ILE A 275 5.47 -15.44 1.66
N ARG A 276 4.98 -16.66 1.39
CA ARG A 276 3.61 -16.89 0.90
C ARG A 276 2.63 -16.90 2.06
N THR A 277 1.66 -16.00 2.01
CA THR A 277 0.60 -15.80 3.01
C THR A 277 -0.73 -15.54 2.29
N ARG A 278 -1.68 -14.91 3.00
CA ARG A 278 -3.03 -14.62 2.57
C ARG A 278 -3.39 -13.16 2.88
N LEU A 279 -4.33 -12.62 2.11
CA LEU A 279 -4.99 -11.34 2.39
C LEU A 279 -5.51 -11.26 3.83
N GLY A 280 -5.20 -10.17 4.52
CA GLY A 280 -5.68 -9.95 5.87
C GLY A 280 -5.08 -10.88 6.92
N ALA A 281 -4.01 -11.64 6.62
CA ALA A 281 -3.38 -12.55 7.57
C ALA A 281 -2.93 -11.84 8.86
N SER A 282 -3.12 -12.50 10.01
CA SER A 282 -2.61 -12.01 11.29
C SER A 282 -1.09 -11.83 11.25
N ILE A 283 -0.63 -10.62 11.55
CA ILE A 283 0.80 -10.30 11.54
C ILE A 283 1.50 -10.98 12.73
N SER A 284 0.84 -11.10 13.89
CA SER A 284 1.35 -11.92 14.99
C SER A 284 1.56 -13.38 14.60
N ASP A 285 0.63 -14.00 13.87
CA ASP A 285 0.81 -15.38 13.38
C ASP A 285 2.01 -15.47 12.41
N LEU A 286 2.12 -14.52 11.47
CA LEU A 286 3.20 -14.49 10.48
C LEU A 286 4.58 -14.28 11.08
N THR A 287 4.66 -13.57 12.19
CA THR A 287 5.92 -13.20 12.84
C THR A 287 6.31 -14.16 13.97
N ALA A 288 5.44 -15.11 14.31
CA ALA A 288 5.69 -16.11 15.35
C ALA A 288 7.00 -16.89 15.08
N GLY A 289 7.95 -16.78 16.02
CA GLY A 289 9.27 -17.41 15.93
C GLY A 289 10.25 -16.75 14.94
N GLN A 290 9.80 -15.80 14.11
CA GLN A 290 10.60 -15.17 13.06
C GLN A 290 11.46 -13.99 13.54
N LEU A 291 11.18 -13.45 14.73
CA LEU A 291 11.77 -12.20 15.21
C LEU A 291 12.93 -12.43 16.18
N LYS A 292 13.89 -11.49 16.18
CA LYS A 292 14.93 -11.37 17.20
C LYS A 292 14.31 -10.99 18.55
N GLU A 293 15.03 -11.26 19.64
CA GLU A 293 14.60 -10.89 20.99
C GLU A 293 14.56 -9.36 21.16
N GLY A 294 13.56 -8.87 21.90
CA GLY A 294 13.38 -7.45 22.19
C GLY A 294 11.92 -7.01 22.03
N GLU A 295 11.67 -5.74 22.36
CA GLU A 295 10.38 -5.10 22.06
C GLU A 295 10.38 -4.68 20.58
N ASN A 296 9.57 -5.35 19.78
CA ASN A 296 9.51 -5.18 18.34
C ASN A 296 8.24 -4.45 17.93
N ARG A 297 8.37 -3.45 17.06
CA ARG A 297 7.24 -2.83 16.35
C ARG A 297 7.00 -3.59 15.06
N LEU A 298 5.79 -4.14 14.94
CA LEU A 298 5.28 -4.77 13.73
C LEU A 298 4.54 -3.71 12.90
N ILE A 299 4.84 -3.64 11.61
CA ILE A 299 4.26 -2.66 10.68
C ILE A 299 3.69 -3.43 9.49
N SER A 300 2.40 -3.25 9.24
CA SER A 300 1.78 -3.61 7.97
C SER A 300 2.14 -2.53 6.96
N GLY A 301 2.80 -2.90 5.86
CA GLY A 301 3.35 -1.94 4.90
C GLY A 301 4.80 -1.56 5.20
N SER A 302 5.26 -0.50 4.54
CA SER A 302 6.66 -0.08 4.62
C SER A 302 6.95 0.69 5.90
N VAL A 303 8.24 0.87 6.21
CA VAL A 303 8.66 1.73 7.33
C VAL A 303 8.40 3.22 7.07
N LEU A 304 8.14 3.62 5.83
CA LEU A 304 7.83 4.99 5.45
C LEU A 304 6.32 5.27 5.49
N SER A 305 5.53 4.35 4.95
CA SER A 305 4.07 4.41 4.99
C SER A 305 3.51 3.04 5.30
N GLY A 306 3.19 2.86 6.57
CA GLY A 306 2.68 1.61 7.09
C GLY A 306 1.98 1.82 8.42
N ARG A 307 1.09 0.90 8.75
CA ARG A 307 0.29 0.94 9.95
C ARG A 307 0.88 0.01 10.99
N MET A 308 1.03 0.50 12.23
CA MET A 308 1.39 -0.35 13.36
C MET A 308 0.37 -1.49 13.51
N ALA A 309 0.86 -2.73 13.51
CA ALA A 309 0.04 -3.91 13.67
C ALA A 309 -0.14 -4.19 15.17
N VAL A 310 -1.30 -3.80 15.70
CA VAL A 310 -1.64 -3.95 17.12
C VAL A 310 -3.15 -4.08 17.30
N GLY A 311 -3.57 -4.92 18.25
CA GLY A 311 -4.97 -5.07 18.62
C GLY A 311 -5.87 -5.36 17.40
N PRO A 312 -6.98 -4.62 17.21
CA PRO A 312 -7.87 -4.82 16.07
C PRO A 312 -7.23 -4.62 14.68
N GLY A 313 -6.05 -4.00 14.60
CA GLY A 313 -5.28 -3.77 13.37
C GLY A 313 -4.07 -4.69 13.19
N ASP A 314 -3.94 -5.77 13.98
CA ASP A 314 -2.84 -6.74 13.88
C ASP A 314 -2.98 -7.72 12.68
N TYR A 315 -3.25 -7.16 11.52
CA TYR A 315 -3.51 -7.90 10.28
C TYR A 315 -2.84 -7.18 9.11
N LEU A 316 -2.47 -7.96 8.09
CA LEU A 316 -1.92 -7.45 6.84
C LEU A 316 -2.97 -6.56 6.15
N GLY A 317 -2.61 -5.32 5.88
CA GLY A 317 -3.46 -4.34 5.21
C GLY A 317 -3.78 -4.75 3.78
N ARG A 318 -4.94 -4.34 3.28
CA ARG A 318 -5.44 -4.73 1.95
C ARG A 318 -4.46 -4.46 0.81
N TYR A 319 -3.71 -3.37 0.89
CA TYR A 319 -2.81 -2.91 -0.18
C TYR A 319 -1.33 -3.13 0.13
N ASP A 320 -1.01 -3.72 1.27
CA ASP A 320 0.36 -3.89 1.73
C ASP A 320 0.99 -5.16 1.14
N ASN A 321 2.19 -5.00 0.55
CA ASN A 321 2.99 -6.12 0.03
C ASN A 321 4.18 -6.48 0.94
N GLN A 322 4.24 -5.91 2.15
CA GLN A 322 5.32 -6.21 3.09
C GLN A 322 4.86 -6.05 4.55
N VAL A 323 5.57 -6.75 5.43
CA VAL A 323 5.54 -6.55 6.87
C VAL A 323 6.94 -6.16 7.30
N SER A 324 7.06 -4.95 7.85
CA SER A 324 8.34 -4.40 8.31
C SER A 324 8.44 -4.51 9.83
N VAL A 325 9.60 -4.96 10.33
CA VAL A 325 9.84 -5.14 11.77
C VAL A 325 11.07 -4.35 12.21
N ILE A 326 10.83 -3.36 13.07
CA ILE A 326 11.87 -2.52 13.68
C ILE A 326 11.81 -2.63 15.20
N ARG A 327 12.88 -2.24 15.89
CA ARG A 327 12.91 -2.24 17.36
C ARG A 327 12.16 -1.02 17.90
N GLU A 328 11.46 -1.17 19.01
CA GLU A 328 10.97 -0.04 19.79
C GLU A 328 12.15 0.71 20.44
N GLY A 329 12.31 1.98 20.07
CA GLY A 329 13.41 2.84 20.49
C GLY A 329 13.14 3.59 21.80
N ARG A 330 12.74 2.87 22.86
CA ARG A 330 12.45 3.46 24.19
C ARG A 330 13.68 3.59 25.10
N ASP A 331 14.84 3.12 24.64
CA ASP A 331 16.08 3.12 25.40
C ASP A 331 16.61 4.54 25.59
N ARG A 332 17.02 4.86 26.83
CA ARG A 332 17.74 6.12 27.12
C ARG A 332 19.18 6.01 26.62
N GLU A 333 19.54 6.84 25.64
CA GLU A 333 20.93 6.93 25.21
C GLU A 333 21.79 7.63 26.28
N PHE A 334 22.71 6.88 26.89
CA PHE A 334 23.73 7.44 27.78
C PHE A 334 24.59 8.47 27.01
N LEU A 335 24.56 9.73 27.46
CA LEU A 335 25.27 10.88 26.86
C LEU A 335 24.98 11.11 25.36
N GLY A 336 23.74 10.89 24.92
CA GLY A 336 23.36 10.96 23.49
C GLY A 336 23.74 12.25 22.75
N TRP A 337 23.78 13.40 23.42
CA TRP A 337 24.20 14.68 22.81
C TRP A 337 25.73 14.84 22.66
N GLN A 338 26.53 14.07 23.40
CA GLN A 338 28.01 14.09 23.31
C GLN A 338 28.56 13.04 22.34
N LYS A 339 27.73 12.07 21.93
CA LYS A 339 28.17 11.00 21.04
C LYS A 339 28.29 11.53 19.60
N PRO A 340 29.38 11.21 18.88
CA PRO A 340 29.56 11.60 17.49
C PRO A 340 28.59 10.93 16.50
N GLY A 341 27.77 9.97 16.95
CA GLY A 341 26.65 9.41 16.18
C GLY A 341 27.06 8.51 15.00
N PHE A 342 28.05 7.63 15.18
CA PHE A 342 28.50 6.72 14.12
C PHE A 342 27.42 5.75 13.63
N ASP A 343 26.40 5.49 14.44
CA ASP A 343 25.27 4.58 14.23
C ASP A 343 23.97 5.30 13.84
N LYS A 344 24.00 6.63 13.65
CA LYS A 344 22.81 7.42 13.32
C LYS A 344 22.80 7.83 11.86
N PHE A 345 21.68 7.66 11.19
CA PHE A 345 21.47 8.18 9.85
C PHE A 345 21.01 9.64 9.89
N SER A 346 21.51 10.48 8.97
CA SER A 346 20.97 11.81 8.71
C SER A 346 21.15 12.18 7.24
N VAL A 347 20.14 12.83 6.66
CA VAL A 347 20.18 13.33 5.28
C VAL A 347 21.21 14.46 5.15
N LYS A 348 21.44 15.24 6.22
CA LYS A 348 22.55 16.20 6.27
C LYS A 348 23.75 15.54 6.97
N PRO A 349 25.00 15.81 6.56
CA PRO A 349 26.19 15.22 7.15
C PRO A 349 26.51 15.85 8.53
N VAL A 350 25.61 15.69 9.49
CA VAL A 350 25.70 16.26 10.85
C VAL A 350 26.28 15.25 11.84
N PHE A 351 26.19 13.95 11.53
CA PHE A 351 26.79 12.86 12.30
C PHE A 351 28.06 12.34 11.65
N ALA A 352 28.95 11.75 12.45
CA ALA A 352 30.19 11.14 11.97
C ALA A 352 29.95 9.92 11.04
N SER A 353 28.75 9.34 11.07
CA SER A 353 28.29 8.35 10.09
C SER A 353 28.27 8.88 8.64
N GLY A 354 28.16 10.20 8.45
CA GLY A 354 28.14 10.85 7.14
C GLY A 354 29.39 10.60 6.29
N PHE A 355 30.54 10.30 6.91
CA PHE A 355 31.79 10.00 6.20
C PHE A 355 31.81 8.61 5.52
N ALA A 356 30.83 7.74 5.81
CA ALA A 356 30.71 6.40 5.22
C ALA A 356 29.23 6.00 4.94
N ALA A 357 28.35 7.00 4.76
CA ALA A 357 26.90 6.79 4.73
C ALA A 357 26.40 5.93 3.56
N ASP A 358 27.05 6.01 2.39
CA ASP A 358 26.56 5.34 1.17
C ASP A 358 26.71 3.81 1.20
N ALA A 359 27.66 3.29 1.97
CA ALA A 359 27.90 1.84 2.10
C ALA A 359 27.30 1.24 3.38
N ARG A 360 26.86 2.08 4.32
CA ARG A 360 26.43 1.62 5.65
C ARG A 360 24.93 1.43 5.69
N ARG A 361 24.50 0.28 6.22
CA ARG A 361 23.11 0.03 6.59
C ARG A 361 22.90 0.29 8.07
N PHE A 362 21.71 0.74 8.43
CA PHE A 362 21.34 1.17 9.79
C PHE A 362 20.15 0.38 10.32
N ASP A 363 20.22 0.04 11.60
CA ASP A 363 19.14 -0.60 12.35
C ASP A 363 18.18 0.48 12.85
N PHE A 364 17.33 0.99 11.96
CA PHE A 364 16.33 1.98 12.34
C PHE A 364 15.42 1.46 13.46
N THR A 365 15.04 2.36 14.36
CA THR A 365 14.13 2.12 15.48
C THR A 365 13.00 3.14 15.45
N THR A 366 12.03 3.04 16.35
CA THR A 366 10.95 4.03 16.48
C THR A 366 11.40 5.38 17.07
N ASN A 367 12.68 5.52 17.43
CA ASN A 367 13.19 6.75 18.03
C ASN A 367 13.33 7.87 16.98
N THR A 368 12.62 8.98 17.21
CA THR A 368 12.64 10.18 16.36
C THR A 368 13.91 11.02 16.50
N ASN A 369 14.77 10.70 17.48
CA ASN A 369 16.00 11.41 17.81
C ASN A 369 15.79 12.93 18.04
N GLY A 370 14.65 13.31 18.61
CA GLY A 370 14.31 14.70 18.90
C GLY A 370 12.82 14.88 19.24
N SER A 371 12.47 16.08 19.70
CA SER A 371 11.09 16.47 20.02
C SER A 371 10.44 17.27 18.88
N HIS A 372 9.11 17.35 18.91
CA HIS A 372 8.36 18.22 18.01
C HIS A 372 8.80 19.68 18.13
N ARG A 373 8.91 20.36 16.99
CA ARG A 373 9.21 21.79 16.88
C ARG A 373 8.59 22.36 15.61
N ALA A 374 8.62 23.69 15.49
CA ALA A 374 8.14 24.37 14.29
C ALA A 374 8.90 23.89 13.03
N MET A 375 8.20 23.91 11.90
CA MET A 375 8.78 23.61 10.59
C MET A 375 9.94 24.56 10.30
N VAL A 376 11.09 24.02 9.88
CA VAL A 376 12.28 24.79 9.53
C VAL A 376 12.60 24.56 8.05
N PRO A 377 12.26 25.52 7.16
CA PRO A 377 12.41 25.33 5.71
C PRO A 377 13.87 25.52 5.28
N ILE A 378 14.70 24.48 5.48
CA ILE A 378 16.15 24.47 5.17
C ILE A 378 16.48 23.66 3.91
N GLY A 379 15.52 23.54 2.98
CA GLY A 379 15.70 22.92 1.67
C GLY A 379 15.66 21.38 1.65
N MET A 380 15.24 20.71 2.73
CA MET A 380 15.27 19.24 2.82
C MET A 380 14.12 18.58 2.06
N TYR A 381 12.94 19.21 2.06
CA TYR A 381 11.76 18.65 1.40
C TYR A 381 11.94 18.65 -0.13
N GLU A 382 12.58 19.69 -0.67
CA GLU A 382 12.90 19.81 -2.10
C GLU A 382 13.88 18.74 -2.60
N GLN A 383 14.67 18.13 -1.71
CA GLN A 383 15.59 17.03 -2.06
C GLN A 383 14.85 15.70 -2.24
N VAL A 384 13.71 15.52 -1.58
CA VAL A 384 12.95 14.26 -1.55
C VAL A 384 11.61 14.33 -2.27
N MET A 385 11.23 15.51 -2.79
CA MET A 385 10.03 15.71 -3.60
C MET A 385 10.40 15.77 -5.10
N PRO A 386 10.17 14.70 -5.88
CA PRO A 386 10.47 14.72 -7.31
C PRO A 386 9.45 15.42 -8.18
N LEU A 387 8.21 15.54 -7.69
CA LEU A 387 7.08 16.15 -8.40
C LEU A 387 7.32 17.65 -8.59
N ASP A 388 6.65 18.24 -9.59
CA ASP A 388 6.64 19.68 -9.84
C ASP A 388 5.69 20.40 -8.86
N ILE A 389 6.05 20.30 -7.59
CA ILE A 389 5.33 20.85 -6.44
C ILE A 389 6.33 21.68 -5.64
N LEU A 390 5.84 22.73 -4.98
CA LEU A 390 6.62 23.51 -4.02
C LEU A 390 6.43 22.92 -2.60
N PRO A 391 7.20 21.90 -2.18
CA PRO A 391 6.88 21.11 -0.99
C PRO A 391 6.89 21.96 0.28
N THR A 392 7.84 22.88 0.45
CA THR A 392 7.85 23.77 1.62
C THR A 392 6.54 24.55 1.77
N PHE A 393 5.98 25.07 0.67
CA PHE A 393 4.73 25.83 0.73
C PHE A 393 3.52 24.90 0.92
N LEU A 394 3.51 23.74 0.26
CA LEU A 394 2.46 22.75 0.43
C LEU A 394 2.38 22.30 1.89
N LEU A 395 3.49 21.88 2.47
CA LEU A 395 3.56 21.41 3.86
C LEU A 395 3.17 22.49 4.87
N ARG A 396 3.43 23.78 4.57
CA ARG A 396 2.93 24.90 5.37
C ARG A 396 1.41 25.04 5.28
N ALA A 397 0.84 24.94 4.08
CA ALA A 397 -0.61 24.93 3.90
C ALA A 397 -1.25 23.74 4.63
N LEU A 398 -0.58 22.57 4.64
CA LEU A 398 -1.02 21.42 5.42
C LEU A 398 -1.05 21.70 6.92
N LEU A 399 0.02 22.31 7.45
CA LEU A 399 0.11 22.67 8.86
C LEU A 399 -0.93 23.71 9.30
N SER A 400 -1.32 24.63 8.41
CA SER A 400 -2.33 25.64 8.71
C SER A 400 -3.76 25.22 8.40
N GLY A 401 -3.97 24.05 7.79
CA GLY A 401 -5.29 23.62 7.34
C GLY A 401 -5.86 24.43 6.17
N ASP A 402 -4.99 25.06 5.36
CA ASP A 402 -5.41 25.90 4.22
C ASP A 402 -5.71 25.02 3.00
N THR A 403 -6.98 24.68 2.81
CA THR A 403 -7.46 23.79 1.74
C THR A 403 -7.32 24.41 0.35
N ASP A 404 -7.51 25.73 0.22
CA ASP A 404 -7.42 26.43 -1.06
C ASP A 404 -5.98 26.48 -1.55
N GLN A 405 -5.06 26.85 -0.66
CA GLN A 405 -3.64 26.86 -0.98
C GLN A 405 -3.11 25.45 -1.22
N ALA A 406 -3.54 24.45 -0.44
CA ALA A 406 -3.13 23.06 -0.65
C ALA A 406 -3.57 22.54 -2.03
N GLN A 407 -4.81 22.84 -2.46
CA GLN A 407 -5.29 22.49 -3.80
C GLN A 407 -4.47 23.18 -4.89
N ALA A 408 -4.22 24.48 -4.77
CA ALA A 408 -3.42 25.24 -5.73
C ALA A 408 -1.98 24.72 -5.86
N LEU A 409 -1.45 24.08 -4.81
CA LEU A 409 -0.12 23.48 -4.77
C LEU A 409 -0.10 21.99 -5.14
N GLY A 410 -1.21 21.42 -5.61
CA GLY A 410 -1.26 20.06 -6.16
C GLY A 410 -1.60 18.96 -5.16
N ALA A 411 -2.19 19.27 -4.00
CA ALA A 411 -2.53 18.27 -2.97
C ALA A 411 -3.41 17.11 -3.51
N LEU A 412 -4.25 17.38 -4.52
CA LEU A 412 -5.15 16.38 -5.12
C LEU A 412 -4.41 15.20 -5.79
N GLU A 413 -3.18 15.41 -6.24
CA GLU A 413 -2.36 14.35 -6.86
C GLU A 413 -1.73 13.39 -5.85
N LEU A 414 -1.72 13.75 -4.56
CA LEU A 414 -0.94 13.10 -3.51
C LEU A 414 -1.76 12.18 -2.61
N ASP A 415 -1.10 11.17 -2.02
CA ASP A 415 -1.44 10.51 -0.75
C ASP A 415 -0.38 10.79 0.32
N GLU A 416 -0.68 10.31 1.52
CA GLU A 416 0.27 10.09 2.61
C GLU A 416 1.60 9.47 2.14
N ASP A 417 1.58 8.44 1.30
CA ASP A 417 2.79 7.76 0.79
C ASP A 417 3.68 8.72 -0.02
N ASP A 418 3.08 9.60 -0.83
CA ASP A 418 3.80 10.52 -1.71
C ASP A 418 4.55 11.61 -0.92
N ILE A 419 4.12 11.88 0.31
CA ILE A 419 4.76 12.84 1.23
C ILE A 419 5.46 12.18 2.42
N ALA A 420 5.49 10.85 2.49
CA ALA A 420 6.09 10.11 3.61
C ALA A 420 7.58 10.42 3.78
N LEU A 421 8.32 10.62 2.68
CA LEU A 421 9.71 11.06 2.76
C LEU A 421 9.85 12.48 3.31
N CYS A 422 8.88 13.38 3.06
CA CYS A 422 8.89 14.72 3.66
C CYS A 422 8.75 14.63 5.19
N THR A 423 7.89 13.75 5.69
CA THR A 423 7.78 13.43 7.13
C THR A 423 9.09 12.87 7.66
N PHE A 424 9.69 11.91 6.96
CA PHE A 424 10.93 11.26 7.39
C PHE A 424 12.11 12.26 7.54
N VAL A 425 12.28 13.16 6.57
CA VAL A 425 13.37 14.15 6.59
C VAL A 425 13.08 15.36 7.46
N ASP A 426 11.86 15.51 7.98
CA ASP A 426 11.45 16.71 8.69
C ASP A 426 12.27 16.92 9.99
N PRO A 427 12.96 18.06 10.12
CA PRO A 427 13.57 18.44 11.39
C PRO A 427 12.52 18.65 12.48
N GLY A 428 11.33 19.14 12.12
CA GLY A 428 10.21 19.48 13.00
C GLY A 428 9.53 18.30 13.69
N LYS A 429 9.73 17.09 13.16
CA LYS A 429 9.01 15.86 13.53
C LYS A 429 7.50 15.96 13.30
N ALA A 430 7.04 16.82 12.39
CA ALA A 430 5.67 16.86 11.94
C ALA A 430 5.34 15.62 11.11
N ASP A 431 4.15 15.07 11.31
CA ASP A 431 3.63 13.97 10.49
C ASP A 431 2.64 14.52 9.47
N TYR A 432 3.13 14.69 8.24
CA TYR A 432 2.36 15.35 7.18
C TYR A 432 1.32 14.45 6.53
N GLY A 433 1.45 13.12 6.62
CA GLY A 433 0.51 12.17 6.02
C GLY A 433 -0.92 12.36 6.54
N PRO A 434 -1.16 12.24 7.86
CA PRO A 434 -2.48 12.50 8.44
C PRO A 434 -3.01 13.91 8.14
N MET A 435 -2.14 14.93 8.12
CA MET A 435 -2.55 16.30 7.78
C MET A 435 -3.05 16.42 6.34
N LEU A 436 -2.37 15.78 5.38
CA LEU A 436 -2.82 15.71 3.99
C LEU A 436 -4.17 14.97 3.91
N ARG A 437 -4.34 13.86 4.63
CA ARG A 437 -5.62 13.13 4.67
C ARG A 437 -6.76 14.01 5.16
N GLU A 438 -6.57 14.74 6.24
CA GLU A 438 -7.57 15.64 6.80
C GLU A 438 -7.97 16.74 5.81
N ILE A 439 -7.00 17.32 5.10
CA ILE A 439 -7.25 18.31 4.05
C ILE A 439 -7.99 17.71 2.87
N LEU A 440 -7.55 16.56 2.36
CA LEU A 440 -8.22 15.86 1.25
C LEU A 440 -9.68 15.51 1.60
N GLU A 441 -9.93 15.08 2.83
CA GLU A 441 -11.28 14.83 3.32
C GLU A 441 -12.13 16.11 3.45
N THR A 442 -11.52 17.23 3.80
CA THR A 442 -12.22 18.52 3.93
C THR A 442 -12.58 19.06 2.55
N ILE A 443 -11.62 19.05 1.61
CA ILE A 443 -11.83 19.42 0.21
C ILE A 443 -12.97 18.61 -0.40
N GLU A 444 -13.00 17.29 -0.20
CA GLU A 444 -14.07 16.44 -0.75
C GLU A 444 -15.45 16.68 -0.11
N LYS A 445 -15.51 17.18 1.14
CA LYS A 445 -16.77 17.49 1.82
C LYS A 445 -17.33 18.85 1.42
N GLU A 446 -16.45 19.81 1.12
CA GLU A 446 -16.79 21.21 0.85
C GLU A 446 -16.89 21.53 -0.66
N GLY A 447 -16.26 20.71 -1.51
CA GLY A 447 -16.18 20.87 -2.97
C GLY A 447 -17.23 20.13 -3.80
#